data_AF-A0A1L9V597-F1
#
_entry.id   AF-A0A1L9V597-F1
#
_cell.length_a   1.000
_cell.length_b   1.000
_cell.length_c   1.000
_cell.angle_alpha   90.00
_cell.angle_beta   90.00
_cell.angle_gamma   90.00
#
_symmetry.space_group_name_H-M   'P 1'
#
loop_
_entity.id
_entity.type
_entity.pdbx_description
1 polymer ?
#
loop_
_entity_poly.entity_id
_entity_poly.type
_entity_poly.pdbx_seq_one_letter_code
_entity_poly.pdbx_strand_id
1 'polypeptide(L)'
;MSDPKDYTVGWICAISTEYVAAHEDNPAIHYDLIASANQLMKDASIRDRLAAEKDVLCFEMEAAGLMNHFPCLVICGICDYSDSHKNKDWQGYAAMTAAAYARDLLY
;
A
#
# COMPACT_ATOMS: atom_id res chain seq x y z
N MET A 1 -14.19 -6.99 12.04
CA MET A 1 -12.85 -6.36 12.03
C MET A 1 -12.04 -7.06 13.10
N SER A 2 -11.03 -7.83 12.68
CA SER A 2 -10.09 -8.57 13.54
C SER A 2 -9.25 -7.60 14.38
N ASP A 3 -8.83 -8.02 15.57
CA ASP A 3 -8.06 -7.20 16.52
C ASP A 3 -6.66 -6.87 15.93
N PRO A 4 -6.28 -5.59 15.81
CA PRO A 4 -4.97 -5.18 15.32
C PRO A 4 -3.77 -5.68 16.14
N LYS A 5 -3.99 -6.25 17.34
CA LYS A 5 -2.93 -6.81 18.20
C LYS A 5 -2.51 -8.23 17.84
N ASP A 6 -3.25 -8.90 16.97
CA ASP A 6 -3.03 -10.32 16.64
C ASP A 6 -2.02 -10.53 15.49
N TYR A 7 -1.48 -9.46 14.88
CA TYR A 7 -0.54 -9.58 13.77
C TYR A 7 0.42 -8.38 13.64
N THR A 8 1.62 -8.65 13.15
CA THR A 8 2.63 -7.62 12.83
C THR A 8 2.44 -7.17 11.38
N VAL A 9 2.19 -5.88 11.21
CA VAL A 9 1.80 -5.20 9.97
C VAL A 9 3.04 -4.42 9.51
N GLY A 10 3.74 -4.91 8.49
CA GLY A 10 4.87 -4.22 7.86
C GLY A 10 4.73 -4.11 6.35
N TRP A 11 4.88 -2.90 5.83
CA TRP A 11 4.43 -2.53 4.48
C TRP A 11 5.36 -1.49 3.87
N ILE A 12 5.20 -1.27 2.57
CA ILE A 12 5.91 -0.25 1.81
C ILE A 12 4.87 0.65 1.16
N CYS A 13 5.15 1.94 1.14
CA CYS A 13 4.53 2.87 0.23
C CYS A 13 5.61 3.85 -0.21
N ALA A 14 5.59 4.28 -1.46
CA ALA A 14 6.48 5.31 -1.96
C ALA A 14 5.65 6.41 -2.60
N ILE A 15 5.17 7.39 -1.81
CA ILE A 15 4.93 8.79 -2.23
C ILE A 15 5.02 9.64 -0.94
N SER A 16 5.81 10.73 -0.78
CA SER A 16 6.11 11.82 -1.71
C SER A 16 7.44 12.53 -1.40
N THR A 17 8.20 12.91 -2.42
CA THR A 17 8.67 14.30 -2.53
C THR A 17 8.87 14.65 -4.00
N GLU A 18 8.15 15.70 -4.36
CA GLU A 18 8.26 16.49 -5.57
C GLU A 18 9.70 16.49 -6.13
N TYR A 19 9.85 16.09 -7.39
CA TYR A 19 11.02 16.40 -8.21
C TYR A 19 12.40 15.78 -7.84
N VAL A 20 12.57 15.08 -6.71
CA VAL A 20 13.90 14.58 -6.26
C VAL A 20 14.10 13.07 -6.40
N ALA A 21 13.04 12.25 -6.51
CA ALA A 21 13.16 10.79 -6.62
C ALA A 21 13.67 10.28 -8.00
N ALA A 22 13.94 11.17 -8.95
CA ALA A 22 14.65 10.80 -10.18
C ALA A 22 16.18 10.81 -9.99
N HIS A 23 16.69 11.20 -8.81
CA HIS A 23 18.13 11.30 -8.52
C HIS A 23 18.59 10.50 -7.30
N GLU A 24 17.69 9.89 -6.54
CA GLU A 24 18.02 8.98 -5.44
C GLU A 24 17.22 7.67 -5.64
N ASP A 25 17.90 6.60 -6.04
CA ASP A 25 17.36 5.25 -6.29
C ASP A 25 16.86 4.53 -5.01
N ASN A 26 16.29 5.26 -4.04
CA ASN A 26 15.91 4.72 -2.74
C ASN A 26 14.39 4.87 -2.50
N PRO A 27 13.61 3.78 -2.58
CA PRO A 27 12.18 3.84 -2.29
C PRO A 27 11.95 4.14 -0.80
N ALA A 28 11.00 5.03 -0.50
CA ALA A 28 10.52 5.19 0.87
C ALA A 28 9.76 3.93 1.31
N ILE A 29 9.86 3.59 2.59
CA ILE A 29 9.15 2.47 3.22
C ILE A 29 8.27 3.05 4.32
N HIS A 30 6.97 2.73 4.30
CA HIS A 30 5.99 3.22 5.28
C HIS A 30 5.26 2.04 5.94
N TYR A 31 5.29 2.01 7.28
CA TYR A 31 4.63 1.00 8.09
C TYR A 31 3.31 1.55 8.61
N ASP A 32 2.20 1.21 7.96
CA ASP A 32 0.89 1.76 8.31
C ASP A 32 -0.26 0.83 7.90
N LEU A 33 -1.50 1.22 8.21
CA LEU A 33 -2.70 0.46 7.90
C LEU A 33 -3.04 0.51 6.41
N ILE A 34 -3.24 -0.67 5.83
CA ILE A 34 -3.78 -0.84 4.48
C ILE A 34 -5.26 -1.26 4.56
N ALA A 35 -6.12 -0.51 3.89
CA ALA A 35 -7.52 -0.88 3.76
C ALA A 35 -7.75 -1.83 2.58
N SER A 36 -8.47 -2.92 2.85
CA SER A 36 -8.88 -3.88 1.82
C SER A 36 -10.34 -3.68 1.42
N ALA A 37 -10.63 -3.66 0.13
CA ALA A 37 -11.99 -3.56 -0.39
C ALA A 37 -12.23 -4.43 -1.62
N ASN A 38 -13.45 -4.92 -1.81
CA ASN A 38 -13.81 -5.70 -3.00
C ASN A 38 -14.03 -4.86 -4.27
N GLN A 39 -13.82 -3.55 -4.18
CA GLN A 39 -13.94 -2.59 -5.27
C GLN A 39 -12.77 -1.61 -5.23
N LEU A 40 -12.30 -1.25 -6.42
CA LEU A 40 -11.24 -0.25 -6.57
C LEU A 40 -11.71 1.11 -6.03
N MET A 41 -10.95 1.67 -5.08
CA MET A 41 -11.15 3.04 -4.58
C MET A 41 -10.88 4.04 -5.72
N LYS A 42 -11.84 4.92 -5.99
CA LYS A 42 -11.76 5.94 -7.06
C LYS A 42 -12.36 7.28 -6.65
N ASP A 43 -12.50 7.52 -5.36
CA ASP A 43 -13.12 8.71 -4.81
C ASP A 43 -12.21 9.29 -3.75
N ALA A 44 -11.59 10.43 -4.07
CA ALA A 44 -10.68 11.13 -3.17
C ALA A 44 -11.35 11.55 -1.86
N SER A 45 -12.65 11.89 -1.90
CA SER A 45 -13.38 12.32 -0.70
C SER A 45 -13.59 11.16 0.25
N ILE A 46 -13.93 9.98 -0.29
CA ILE A 46 -14.05 8.75 0.51
C ILE A 46 -12.68 8.30 1.02
N ARG A 47 -11.65 8.33 0.17
CA ARG A 47 -10.25 8.03 0.52
C ARG A 47 -9.80 8.88 1.71
N ASP A 48 -9.92 10.21 1.62
CA ASP A 48 -9.45 11.15 2.64
C ASP A 48 -10.24 11.01 3.94
N ARG A 49 -11.56 10.78 3.83
CA ARG A 49 -12.40 10.51 5.00
C ARG A 49 -11.98 9.21 5.71
N LEU A 50 -11.71 8.14 4.97
CA LEU A 50 -11.27 6.87 5.55
C LEU A 50 -9.85 6.98 6.11
N ALA A 51 -8.96 7.70 5.45
CA ALA A 51 -7.62 8.00 5.96
C ALA A 51 -7.71 8.72 7.32
N ALA A 52 -8.55 9.75 7.43
CA ALA A 52 -8.72 10.51 8.68
C ALA A 52 -9.46 9.72 9.78
N GLU A 53 -10.48 8.93 9.44
CA GLU A 53 -11.31 8.21 10.42
C GLU A 53 -10.67 6.89 10.91
N LYS A 54 -9.84 6.27 10.07
CA LYS A 54 -9.34 4.91 10.28
C LYS A 54 -7.81 4.81 10.27
N ASP A 55 -7.11 5.92 10.07
CA ASP A 55 -5.66 5.97 9.96
C ASP A 55 -5.16 5.09 8.80
N VAL A 56 -5.87 5.10 7.67
CA VAL A 56 -5.56 4.30 6.48
C VAL A 56 -4.61 5.06 5.57
N LEU A 57 -3.48 4.44 5.23
CA LEU A 57 -2.50 5.01 4.31
C LEU A 57 -2.80 4.69 2.85
N CYS A 58 -3.23 3.46 2.55
CA CYS A 58 -3.51 3.04 1.18
C CYS A 58 -4.60 1.96 1.07
N PHE A 59 -4.98 1.67 -0.17
CA PHE A 59 -6.10 0.78 -0.50
C PHE A 59 -5.64 -0.33 -1.45
N GLU A 60 -6.10 -1.55 -1.19
CA GLU A 60 -5.89 -2.73 -2.04
C GLU A 60 -7.13 -3.63 -2.02
N MET A 61 -7.15 -4.76 -2.74
CA MET A 61 -8.38 -5.54 -2.94
C MET A 61 -8.33 -7.01 -2.52
N GLU A 62 -7.18 -7.55 -2.11
CA GLU A 62 -6.96 -8.99 -2.02
C GLU A 62 -6.50 -9.47 -0.64
N ALA A 63 -5.75 -8.64 0.10
CA ALA A 63 -5.02 -9.04 1.31
C ALA A 63 -5.95 -9.54 2.42
N ALA A 64 -7.09 -8.89 2.65
CA ALA A 64 -8.02 -9.30 3.69
C ALA A 64 -8.57 -10.72 3.48
N GLY A 65 -8.65 -11.20 2.23
CA GLY A 65 -9.05 -12.57 1.93
C GLY A 65 -8.02 -13.60 2.41
N LEU A 66 -6.74 -13.28 2.25
CA LEU A 66 -5.63 -14.15 2.64
C LEU A 66 -5.40 -14.16 4.16
N MET A 67 -5.48 -13.00 4.80
CA MET A 67 -5.23 -12.83 6.25
C MET A 67 -6.15 -13.67 7.15
N ASN A 68 -7.37 -13.97 6.70
CA ASN A 68 -8.30 -14.80 7.47
C ASN A 68 -7.90 -16.28 7.55
N HIS A 69 -6.94 -16.72 6.74
CA HIS A 69 -6.57 -18.14 6.59
C HIS A 69 -5.20 -18.47 7.16
N PHE A 70 -4.26 -17.52 7.18
CA PHE A 70 -2.91 -17.73 7.69
C PHE A 70 -2.25 -16.41 8.12
N PRO A 71 -1.30 -16.46 9.09
CA PRO A 71 -0.47 -15.30 9.40
C PRO A 71 0.31 -14.86 8.16
N CYS A 72 0.12 -13.62 7.74
CA CYS A 72 0.82 -13.08 6.58
C CYS A 72 1.24 -11.62 6.80
N LEU A 73 2.30 -11.26 6.10
CA LEU A 73 2.71 -9.91 5.86
C LEU A 73 2.33 -9.60 4.42
N VAL A 74 1.60 -8.52 4.16
CA VAL A 74 1.43 -8.08 2.78
C VAL A 74 2.39 -6.91 2.53
N ILE A 75 2.82 -6.77 1.28
CA ILE A 75 3.81 -5.80 0.85
C ILE A 75 3.26 -5.23 -0.45
N CYS A 76 2.93 -3.95 -0.44
CA CYS A 76 2.32 -3.27 -1.58
C CYS A 76 3.30 -2.24 -2.16
N GLY A 77 3.24 -2.04 -3.46
CA GLY A 77 3.80 -0.84 -4.09
C GLY A 77 2.65 0.11 -4.42
N ILE A 78 2.88 1.42 -4.35
CA ILE A 78 1.86 2.39 -4.74
C ILE A 78 1.95 2.70 -6.23
N CYS A 79 0.83 2.60 -6.93
CA CYS A 79 0.74 2.85 -8.36
C CYS A 79 -0.32 3.89 -8.74
N ASP A 80 -1.18 4.31 -7.80
CA ASP A 80 -2.18 5.34 -7.99
C ASP A 80 -2.48 6.10 -6.69
N TYR A 81 -3.22 7.20 -6.81
CA TYR A 81 -3.65 8.03 -5.68
C TYR A 81 -4.97 7.57 -5.07
N SER A 82 -5.55 6.46 -5.53
CA SER A 82 -6.88 5.98 -5.11
C SER A 82 -7.97 7.06 -5.28
N ASP A 83 -7.88 7.82 -6.36
CA ASP A 83 -8.87 8.82 -6.78
C ASP A 83 -9.46 8.45 -8.15
N SER A 84 -10.21 9.37 -8.76
CA SER A 84 -10.84 9.13 -10.06
C SER A 84 -9.84 9.00 -11.22
N HIS A 85 -8.58 9.41 -11.04
CA HIS A 85 -7.56 9.43 -12.06
C HIS A 85 -6.76 8.13 -12.04
N LYS A 86 -6.99 7.29 -13.05
CA LYS A 86 -6.19 6.08 -13.22
C LYS A 86 -4.86 6.41 -13.89
N ASN A 87 -3.77 6.02 -13.24
CA ASN A 87 -2.45 5.97 -13.85
C ASN A 87 -1.96 4.51 -13.85
N LYS A 88 -1.59 3.98 -15.03
CA LYS A 88 -1.06 2.62 -15.15
C LYS A 88 0.45 2.57 -15.27
N ASP A 89 1.09 3.71 -15.52
CA ASP A 89 2.51 3.78 -15.83
C ASP A 89 3.36 3.36 -14.63
N TRP A 90 2.84 3.60 -13.41
CA TRP A 90 3.52 3.27 -12.15
C TRP A 90 3.35 1.83 -11.70
N GLN A 91 2.48 1.02 -12.32
CA GLN A 91 2.22 -0.36 -11.88
C GLN A 91 3.48 -1.23 -11.95
N GLY A 92 4.26 -1.08 -13.03
CA GLY A 92 5.51 -1.83 -13.20
C GLY A 92 6.55 -1.48 -12.13
N TYR A 93 6.72 -0.19 -11.85
CA TYR A 93 7.62 0.30 -10.80
C TYR A 93 7.16 -0.17 -9.41
N ALA A 94 5.88 0.01 -9.09
CA ALA A 94 5.29 -0.41 -7.82
C ALA A 94 5.48 -1.90 -7.55
N ALA A 95 5.20 -2.75 -8.54
CA ALA A 95 5.38 -4.19 -8.44
C ALA A 95 6.85 -4.58 -8.25
N MET A 96 7.76 -3.96 -9.01
CA MET A 96 9.20 -4.22 -8.89
C MET A 96 9.72 -3.84 -7.50
N THR A 97 9.38 -2.66 -6.99
CA THR A 97 9.80 -2.17 -5.68
C THR A 97 9.29 -3.05 -4.55
N ALA A 98 8.01 -3.44 -4.58
CA ALA A 98 7.42 -4.36 -3.61
C ALA A 98 8.12 -5.73 -3.62
N ALA A 99 8.39 -6.28 -4.80
CA ALA A 99 9.10 -7.56 -4.94
C ALA A 99 10.57 -7.47 -4.48
N ALA A 100 11.26 -6.38 -4.79
CA ALA A 100 12.65 -6.16 -4.40
C ALA A 100 12.81 -6.09 -2.89
N TYR A 101 11.94 -5.35 -2.21
CA TYR A 101 11.92 -5.30 -0.75
C TYR A 101 11.45 -6.61 -0.14
N ALA A 102 10.45 -7.28 -0.71
CA ALA A 102 10.03 -8.61 -0.21
C ALA A 102 11.18 -9.61 -0.25
N ARG A 103 12.03 -9.55 -1.30
CA ARG A 103 13.27 -10.33 -1.37
C ARG A 103 14.23 -9.90 -0.25
N ASP A 104 14.52 -8.60 -0.13
CA ASP A 104 15.46 -8.08 0.88
C ASP A 104 15.02 -8.39 2.32
N LEU A 105 13.71 -8.44 2.58
CA LEU A 105 13.16 -8.79 3.89
C LEU A 105 13.32 -10.27 4.23
N LEU A 106 13.38 -11.15 3.22
CA LEU A 106 13.40 -12.61 3.40
C LEU A 106 14.81 -13.21 3.35
N TYR A 107 15.81 -12.47 2.87
CA TYR A 107 17.19 -12.93 2.68
C TYR A 107 18.18 -12.14 3.53
#